data_AF-R7A0J4-F1
#
_entry.id   AF-R7A0J4-F1
#
_cell.length_a   1.000
_cell.length_b   1.000
_cell.length_c   1.000
_cell.angle_alpha   90.00
_cell.angle_beta   90.00
_cell.angle_gamma   90.00
#
_symmetry.space_group_name_H-M   'P 1'
#
loop_
_entity.id
_entity.type
_entity.pdbx_description
1 polymer ?
#
loop_
_entity_poly.entity_id
_entity_poly.type
_entity_poly.pdbx_seq_one_letter_code
_entity_poly.pdbx_strand_id
1 'polypeptide(L)'
;MKKHKLNHEKTPKGILSSLVLRLGVFAVIIVCIAMIISNQSTLAEKQQELAEIQAKKAMLQAENVRLSRELESDEYSYMENYALNYLNYAYPNERRFYDTSRN
;
A
#
# COMPACT_ATOMS: atom_id res chain seq x y z
N MET A 1 -67.15 37.76 40.82
CA MET A 1 -66.15 37.68 39.72
C MET A 1 -64.89 37.00 40.26
N LYS A 2 -64.74 35.69 40.06
CA LYS A 2 -63.60 34.90 40.61
C LYS A 2 -62.40 35.04 39.67
N LYS A 3 -61.28 35.58 40.15
CA LYS A 3 -60.01 35.57 39.41
C LYS A 3 -59.24 34.30 39.77
N HIS A 4 -59.20 33.34 38.86
CA HIS A 4 -58.28 32.21 38.93
C HIS A 4 -56.86 32.74 38.65
N LYS A 5 -55.95 32.63 39.63
CA LYS A 5 -54.52 32.77 39.39
C LYS A 5 -53.96 31.39 39.04
N LEU A 6 -53.46 31.23 37.81
CA LEU A 6 -52.64 30.07 37.44
C LEU A 6 -51.29 30.22 38.14
N ASN A 7 -50.97 29.25 38.99
CA ASN A 7 -49.64 29.13 39.59
C ASN A 7 -48.68 28.55 38.54
N HIS A 8 -47.68 29.32 38.15
CA HIS A 8 -46.56 28.80 37.35
C HIS A 8 -45.64 27.99 38.28
N GLU A 9 -45.73 26.66 38.17
CA GLU A 9 -44.80 25.75 38.82
C GLU A 9 -43.42 25.88 38.14
N LYS A 10 -42.49 26.55 38.83
CA LYS A 10 -41.09 26.68 38.38
C LYS A 10 -40.36 25.38 38.67
N THR A 11 -40.34 24.49 37.69
CA THR A 11 -39.56 23.25 37.73
C THR A 11 -38.04 23.56 37.81
N PRO A 12 -37.26 22.83 38.63
CA PRO A 12 -35.83 23.08 38.85
C PRO A 12 -34.99 22.54 37.67
N LYS A 13 -35.15 23.11 36.48
CA LYS A 13 -34.52 22.64 35.23
C LYS A 13 -33.05 23.04 35.06
N GLY A 14 -32.50 23.90 35.93
CA GLY A 14 -31.14 24.45 35.77
C GLY A 14 -30.00 23.59 36.34
N ILE A 15 -30.23 22.88 37.45
CA ILE A 15 -29.17 22.13 38.14
C ILE A 15 -28.95 20.77 37.47
N LEU A 16 -30.05 20.06 37.17
CA LEU A 16 -30.00 18.76 36.48
C LEU A 16 -29.40 18.87 35.07
N SER A 17 -29.68 19.95 34.32
CA SER A 17 -29.08 20.13 32.99
C SER A 17 -27.57 20.38 33.07
N SER A 18 -27.11 21.16 34.05
CA SER A 18 -25.68 21.43 34.25
C SER A 18 -24.90 20.17 34.68
N LEU A 19 -25.52 19.28 35.45
CA LEU A 19 -24.93 18.02 35.89
C LEU A 19 -24.83 17.01 34.75
N VAL A 20 -25.89 16.89 33.93
CA VAL A 20 -25.88 16.07 32.72
C VAL A 20 -24.83 16.56 31.72
N LEU A 21 -24.70 17.88 31.55
CA LEU A 21 -23.69 18.47 30.66
C LEU A 21 -22.26 18.15 31.15
N ARG A 22 -21.99 18.31 32.45
CA ARG A 22 -20.68 18.00 33.03
C ARG A 22 -20.32 16.52 32.87
N LEU A 23 -21.27 15.63 33.16
CA LEU A 23 -21.07 14.19 32.98
C LEU A 23 -20.84 13.82 31.51
N GLY A 24 -21.56 14.47 30.58
CA GLY A 24 -21.34 14.31 29.15
C GLY A 24 -19.92 14.70 28.72
N VAL A 25 -19.41 15.84 29.20
CA VAL A 25 -18.03 16.27 28.93
C VAL A 25 -17.01 15.27 29.48
N PHE A 26 -17.20 14.77 30.71
CA PHE A 26 -16.32 13.75 31.27
C PHE A 26 -16.35 12.44 30.47
N ALA A 27 -17.53 12.01 30.01
CA ALA A 27 -17.65 10.82 29.17
C ALA A 27 -16.89 10.98 27.84
N VAL A 28 -16.99 12.14 27.19
CA VAL A 28 -16.24 12.43 25.95
C VAL A 28 -14.73 12.37 26.18
N ILE A 29 -14.25 12.95 27.28
CA ILE A 29 -12.81 12.91 27.63
C ILE A 29 -12.32 11.47 27.79
N ILE A 30 -13.09 10.62 28.49
CA ILE A 30 -12.73 9.20 28.68
C ILE A 30 -12.67 8.45 27.34
N VAL A 31 -13.64 8.69 26.45
CA VAL A 31 -13.66 8.08 25.11
C VAL A 31 -12.45 8.53 24.29
N CYS A 32 -12.09 9.81 24.33
CA CYS A 32 -10.89 10.33 23.66
C CYS A 32 -9.61 9.68 24.18
N ILE A 33 -9.47 9.51 25.51
CA ILE A 33 -8.30 8.85 26.11
C ILE A 33 -8.23 7.38 25.67
N ALA A 34 -9.35 6.67 25.66
CA ALA A 34 -9.41 5.27 25.20
C ALA A 34 -8.99 5.14 23.72
N MET A 35 -9.42 6.06 22.85
CA MET A 35 -9.01 6.11 21.43
C MET A 35 -7.51 6.38 21.26
N ILE A 36 -6.94 7.29 22.05
CA ILE A 36 -5.49 7.58 22.00
C ILE A 36 -4.67 6.35 22.36
N ILE A 37 -5.07 5.62 23.41
CA ILE A 37 -4.38 4.40 23.85
C ILE A 37 -4.46 3.30 22.78
N SER A 38 -5.64 3.10 22.20
CA SER A 38 -5.84 2.08 21.15
C SER A 38 -5.13 2.42 19.84
N ASN A 39 -4.91 3.69 19.53
CA ASN A 39 -4.12 4.10 18.36
C ASN A 39 -2.61 3.82 18.50
N GLN A 40 -2.07 3.67 19.72
CA GLN A 40 -0.64 3.41 19.90
C GLN A 40 -0.22 1.99 19.50
N SER A 41 -1.05 0.97 19.74
CA SER A 41 -0.76 -0.39 19.27
C SER A 41 -0.84 -0.47 17.74
N THR A 42 -1.74 0.29 17.12
CA THR A 42 -1.87 0.36 15.67
C THR A 42 -0.65 1.00 15.01
N LEU A 43 0.02 1.97 15.67
CA LEU A 43 1.16 2.64 15.07
C LEU A 43 2.37 1.71 14.92
N ALA A 44 2.65 0.88 15.93
CA ALA A 44 3.75 -0.10 15.88
C ALA A 44 3.47 -1.22 14.86
N GLU A 45 2.23 -1.75 14.86
CA GLU A 45 1.80 -2.74 13.86
C GLU A 45 1.90 -2.19 12.44
N LYS A 46 1.45 -0.95 12.20
CA LYS A 46 1.54 -0.30 10.89
C LYS A 46 2.97 -0.01 10.47
N GLN A 47 3.85 0.35 11.40
CA GLN A 47 5.28 0.49 11.10
C GLN A 47 5.95 -0.83 10.76
N GLN A 48 5.59 -1.92 11.46
CA GLN A 48 6.10 -3.25 11.16
C GLN A 48 5.58 -3.76 9.80
N GLU A 49 4.30 -3.57 9.51
CA GLU A 49 3.68 -3.88 8.23
C GLU A 49 4.36 -3.11 7.08
N LEU A 50 4.63 -1.82 7.28
CA LEU A 50 5.37 -0.99 6.32
C LEU A 50 6.80 -1.49 6.10
N ALA A 51 7.51 -1.85 7.18
CA ALA A 51 8.87 -2.38 7.08
C ALA A 51 8.89 -3.73 6.32
N GLU A 52 7.92 -4.60 6.59
CA GLU A 52 7.79 -5.89 5.89
C GLU A 52 7.49 -5.70 4.40
N ILE A 53 6.55 -4.80 4.07
CA ILE A 53 6.20 -4.48 2.68
C ILE A 53 7.41 -3.88 1.94
N GLN A 54 8.16 -2.98 2.58
CA GLN A 54 9.36 -2.40 1.98
C GLN A 54 10.45 -3.45 1.75
N ALA A 55 10.66 -4.36 2.71
CA ALA A 55 11.61 -5.47 2.55
C ALA A 55 11.21 -6.38 1.37
N LYS A 56 9.93 -6.75 1.27
CA LYS A 56 9.41 -7.52 0.13
C LYS A 56 9.59 -6.79 -1.19
N LYS A 57 9.34 -5.48 -1.24
CA LYS A 57 9.56 -4.67 -2.44
C LYS A 57 11.03 -4.67 -2.87
N ALA A 58 11.95 -4.49 -1.92
CA ALA A 58 13.38 -4.52 -2.20
C ALA A 58 13.82 -5.88 -2.75
N MET A 59 13.33 -6.99 -2.17
CA MET A 59 13.59 -8.34 -2.66
C MET A 59 13.06 -8.55 -4.08
N LEU A 60 11.80 -8.16 -4.34
CA LEU A 60 11.20 -8.29 -5.67
C LEU A 60 11.90 -7.40 -6.71
N GLN A 61 12.38 -6.22 -6.33
CA GLN A 61 13.12 -5.35 -7.23
C GLN A 61 14.51 -5.93 -7.56
N ALA A 62 15.20 -6.51 -6.57
CA ALA A 62 16.46 -7.21 -6.80
C ALA A 62 16.26 -8.43 -7.70
N GLU A 63 15.19 -9.20 -7.49
CA GLU A 63 14.86 -10.37 -8.31
C GLU A 63 14.50 -9.97 -9.74
N ASN A 64 13.70 -8.91 -9.93
CA ASN A 64 13.40 -8.39 -11.26
C ASN A 64 14.68 -7.96 -12.00
N VAL A 65 15.57 -7.24 -11.34
CA VAL A 65 16.86 -6.82 -11.94
C VAL A 65 17.72 -8.03 -12.30
N ARG A 66 17.71 -9.09 -11.47
CA ARG A 66 18.42 -10.34 -11.75
C ARG A 66 17.84 -11.06 -12.97
N LEU A 67 16.51 -11.21 -13.02
CA LEU A 67 15.80 -11.84 -14.13
C LEU A 67 16.00 -11.05 -15.42
N SER A 68 15.92 -9.72 -15.39
CA SER A 68 16.19 -8.88 -16.56
C SER A 68 17.62 -9.04 -17.06
N ARG A 69 18.61 -9.12 -16.16
CA ARG A 69 19.99 -9.40 -16.57
C ARG A 69 20.17 -10.79 -17.17
N GLU A 70 19.54 -11.80 -16.59
CA GLU A 70 19.59 -13.17 -17.12
C GLU A 70 18.99 -13.23 -18.54
N LEU A 71 17.78 -12.70 -18.70
CA LEU A 71 17.10 -12.57 -19.99
C LEU A 71 17.95 -11.80 -21.01
N GLU A 72 18.45 -10.63 -20.63
CA GLU A 72 19.17 -9.73 -21.54
C GLU A 72 20.58 -10.24 -21.89
N SER A 73 21.25 -10.95 -20.98
CA SER A 73 22.61 -11.45 -21.20
C SER A 73 22.68 -12.58 -22.23
N ASP A 74 21.61 -13.37 -22.38
CA ASP A 74 21.64 -14.57 -23.21
C ASP A 74 20.66 -14.52 -24.40
N GLU A 75 19.57 -13.74 -24.34
CA GLU A 75 18.56 -13.73 -25.41
C GLU A 75 19.09 -13.19 -26.74
N TYR A 76 19.86 -12.10 -26.75
CA TYR A 76 20.43 -11.55 -27.99
C TYR A 76 21.47 -12.49 -28.62
N SER A 77 22.38 -13.02 -27.80
CA SER A 77 23.39 -14.00 -28.21
C SER A 77 22.75 -15.28 -28.74
N TYR A 78 21.74 -15.79 -28.03
CA TYR A 78 20.99 -16.97 -28.43
C TYR A 78 20.23 -16.74 -29.74
N MET A 79 19.56 -15.60 -29.86
CA MET A 79 18.77 -15.27 -31.05
C MET A 79 19.65 -15.02 -32.28
N GLU A 80 20.82 -14.40 -32.10
CA GLU A 80 21.84 -14.24 -33.13
C GLU A 80 22.37 -15.61 -33.59
N ASN A 81 22.80 -16.47 -32.66
CA ASN A 81 23.24 -17.83 -32.98
C ASN A 81 22.14 -18.65 -33.66
N TYR A 82 20.89 -18.52 -33.22
CA TYR A 82 19.77 -19.22 -33.83
C TYR A 82 19.52 -18.76 -35.27
N ALA A 83 19.55 -17.44 -35.51
CA ALA A 83 19.39 -16.86 -36.83
C ALA A 83 20.52 -17.29 -37.79
N LEU A 84 21.77 -17.29 -37.32
CA LEU A 84 22.94 -17.68 -38.11
C LEU A 84 22.94 -19.17 -38.47
N ASN A 85 22.65 -20.04 -37.49
CA ASN A 85 22.82 -21.49 -37.64
C ASN A 85 21.57 -22.22 -38.18
N TYR A 86 20.36 -21.75 -37.86
CA TYR A 86 19.12 -22.46 -38.20
C TYR A 86 18.26 -21.74 -39.23
N LEU A 87 18.28 -20.40 -39.24
CA LEU A 87 17.51 -19.61 -40.22
C LEU A 87 18.34 -19.18 -41.44
N ASN A 88 19.63 -19.58 -41.47
CA ASN A 88 20.60 -19.23 -42.51
C ASN A 88 20.66 -17.71 -42.79
N TYR A 89 20.39 -16.91 -41.75
CA TYR A 89 20.49 -15.46 -41.82
C TYR A 89 21.98 -15.09 -41.95
N ALA A 90 22.27 -14.07 -42.76
CA ALA A 90 23.60 -13.51 -42.93
C ALA A 90 23.52 -12.00 -42.74
N TYR A 91 24.58 -11.39 -42.21
CA TYR A 91 24.60 -9.94 -42.12
C TYR A 91 24.57 -9.31 -43.53
N PRO A 92 23.92 -8.16 -43.74
CA PRO A 92 23.79 -7.53 -45.06
C PRO A 92 25.12 -7.28 -45.79
N ASN A 93 26.22 -7.21 -45.06
CA ASN A 93 27.58 -6.99 -45.56
C ASN A 93 28.49 -8.24 -45.48
N GLU A 94 27.95 -9.41 -45.12
CA GLU A 94 28.71 -10.66 -44.97
C GLU A 94 28.73 -11.43 -46.30
N ARG A 95 29.93 -11.85 -46.73
CA ARG A 95 30.10 -12.77 -47.86
C ARG A 95 30.47 -14.15 -47.34
N ARG A 96 29.60 -15.15 -47.58
CA ARG A 96 29.82 -16.55 -47.21
C ARG A 96 30.29 -17.35 -48.42
N PHE A 97 31.38 -18.10 -48.27
CA PHE A 97 31.91 -19.02 -49.27
C PHE A 97 31.59 -20.45 -48.84
N TYR A 98 30.92 -21.20 -49.72
CA TYR A 98 30.64 -22.62 -49.49
C TYR A 98 31.59 -23.44 -50.35
N ASP A 99 32.22 -24.46 -49.76
CA ASP A 99 33.09 -25.37 -50.51
C ASP A 99 32.24 -26.31 -51.37
N THR A 100 32.27 -26.11 -52.67
CA THR A 100 31.57 -26.95 -53.66
C THR A 100 32.50 -27.97 -54.32
N SER A 101 33.72 -28.18 -53.82
CA SER A 101 34.72 -29.03 -54.49
C SER A 101 34.44 -30.53 -54.38
N ARG A 102 33.38 -30.93 -53.69
CA ARG A 102 32.94 -32.32 -53.53
C ARG A 102 31.52 -32.48 -54.06
N ASN A 103 31.38 -32.50 -55.37
CA ASN A 103 30.21 -33.04 -56.06
C ASN A 103 30.68 -34.02 -57.14
#